data_AF-A0A917B4D6-F1
#
_entry.id   AF-A0A917B4D6-F1
#
_cell.length_a   1.000
_cell.length_b   1.000
_cell.length_c   1.000
_cell.angle_alpha   90.00
_cell.angle_beta   90.00
_cell.angle_gamma   90.00
#
_symmetry.space_group_name_H-M   'P 1'
#
loop_
_entity.id
_entity.type
_entity.pdbx_description
1 polymer ?
#
loop_
_entity_poly.entity_id
_entity_poly.type
_entity_poly.pdbx_seq_one_letter_code
_entity_poly.pdbx_strand_id
1 'polypeptide(L)'
;MGLPASLTYHDERYPYIILTPIGKKNKQIRSIGHKFERGILSRVNEAISDYVVEQKINVRMIQSFLNIEGEAILPVSFSKDDTLHPHLLKPEFFLWKDYSAEHGLPLKAEYRYETDITRLSSEQLDRHIRQVIDDYIFVAAISLQSRDEWLERITKSFHQHPIVDLMHEKKHTISSIETMNQSALLSLLKYPEDVSFWRNRVDIVMRPFRTLPQLWVKDRNSSCPHKKELQFISNQSMIQCACETCDRRFYYFTEGNEVLLEEEFDVLKARKRVNTVHEQFNEVADQNTDLLYQLRQLSFLKERFHPYLPKLSEALQLAEQIERYKVDEPLLDAYPLLEMHKKLSRSTLPIDSFESNLIWLSHIQLADVTMVKQVEEWLENIPEDMDMALEKLLQELKERLNEVAYQDDDIIITIKGRALDYYSVQHVLDLIYYYGTDYPAHTLVQVLAGKSTNKLRRLRLHETRWFGLLADWPEKHIQRLFNQLEKKGWLMKQQKGYSISQFAEEVM
;
A
#
# COMPACT_ATOMS: atom_id res chain seq x y z
N MET A 1 -36.15 6.24 5.38
CA MET A 1 -35.75 4.91 4.88
C MET A 1 -37.01 4.06 4.71
N GLY A 2 -37.06 3.23 3.68
CA GLY A 2 -38.24 2.42 3.35
C GLY A 2 -39.01 2.93 2.12
N LEU A 3 -40.26 2.51 2.00
CA LEU A 3 -41.13 2.88 0.88
C LEU A 3 -41.74 4.29 1.08
N PRO A 4 -41.65 5.17 0.07
CA PRO A 4 -42.41 6.43 0.08
C PRO A 4 -43.91 6.16 0.05
N ALA A 5 -44.69 6.88 0.87
CA ALA A 5 -46.15 6.75 0.91
C ALA A 5 -46.85 6.98 -0.46
N SER A 6 -46.22 7.72 -1.37
CA SER A 6 -46.72 7.93 -2.74
C SER A 6 -46.55 6.72 -3.67
N LEU A 7 -45.80 5.70 -3.24
CA LEU A 7 -45.51 4.47 -3.98
C LEU A 7 -46.16 3.24 -3.34
N THR A 8 -46.96 3.43 -2.30
CA THR A 8 -47.61 2.36 -1.53
C THR A 8 -49.11 2.34 -1.82
N TYR A 9 -49.59 1.25 -2.43
CA TYR A 9 -51.00 1.05 -2.73
C TYR A 9 -51.52 -0.17 -1.98
N HIS A 10 -52.50 0.04 -1.10
CA HIS A 10 -53.16 -1.02 -0.35
C HIS A 10 -54.41 -1.51 -1.09
N ASP A 11 -54.62 -2.83 -1.10
CA ASP A 11 -55.84 -3.46 -1.61
C ASP A 11 -56.42 -4.34 -0.50
N GLU A 12 -57.64 -4.04 -0.05
CA GLU A 12 -58.29 -4.74 1.07
C GLU A 12 -58.42 -6.26 0.86
N ARG A 13 -58.39 -6.72 -0.39
CA ARG A 13 -58.46 -8.15 -0.72
C ARG A 13 -57.16 -8.90 -0.41
N TYR A 14 -56.04 -8.19 -0.28
CA TYR A 14 -54.70 -8.74 -0.09
C TYR A 14 -53.98 -8.01 1.05
N PRO A 15 -54.44 -8.13 2.30
CA PRO A 15 -54.00 -7.30 3.43
C PRO A 15 -52.50 -7.41 3.76
N TYR A 16 -51.85 -8.54 3.46
CA TYR A 16 -50.42 -8.75 3.73
C TYR A 16 -49.49 -8.22 2.61
N ILE A 17 -50.06 -7.77 1.50
CA ILE A 17 -49.33 -7.31 0.31
C ILE A 17 -49.46 -5.80 0.18
N ILE A 18 -48.36 -5.14 -0.17
CA ILE A 18 -48.37 -3.74 -0.60
C ILE A 18 -47.93 -3.62 -2.05
N LEU A 19 -48.76 -2.99 -2.88
CA LEU A 19 -48.51 -2.89 -4.31
C LEU A 19 -47.63 -1.68 -4.58
N THR A 20 -46.55 -1.89 -5.35
CA THR A 20 -45.51 -0.88 -5.58
C THR A 20 -45.24 -0.68 -7.07
N PRO A 21 -45.35 0.54 -7.63
CA PRO A 21 -45.05 0.78 -9.03
C PRO A 21 -43.54 0.80 -9.28
N ILE A 22 -43.08 0.14 -10.36
CA ILE A 22 -41.67 0.11 -10.78
C ILE A 22 -41.42 0.92 -12.05
N GLY A 23 -40.20 1.47 -12.17
CA GLY A 23 -39.70 2.14 -13.38
C GLY A 23 -39.82 3.67 -13.40
N LYS A 24 -39.52 4.29 -14.56
CA LYS A 24 -39.25 5.74 -14.68
C LYS A 24 -40.39 6.72 -14.30
N LYS A 25 -41.62 6.25 -14.05
CA LYS A 25 -42.76 7.14 -13.72
C LYS A 25 -43.53 6.56 -12.55
N ASN A 26 -43.84 7.38 -11.56
CA ASN A 26 -44.83 7.03 -10.55
C ASN A 26 -46.22 7.09 -11.21
N LYS A 27 -46.78 5.93 -11.56
CA LYS A 27 -48.13 5.80 -12.11
C LYS A 27 -49.00 5.20 -11.02
N GLN A 28 -50.13 5.85 -10.72
CA GLN A 28 -51.15 5.26 -9.85
C GLN A 28 -51.63 3.93 -10.43
N ILE A 29 -51.60 2.89 -9.61
CA ILE A 29 -52.17 1.58 -9.93
C ILE A 29 -53.69 1.76 -9.90
N ARG A 30 -54.33 1.83 -11.07
CA ARG A 30 -55.76 2.18 -11.18
C ARG A 30 -56.68 0.98 -10.94
N SER A 31 -56.25 -0.22 -11.33
CA SER A 31 -57.00 -1.45 -11.12
C SER A 31 -56.14 -2.69 -11.32
N ILE A 32 -56.33 -3.69 -10.46
CA ILE A 32 -55.81 -5.06 -10.67
C ILE A 32 -56.83 -5.80 -11.56
N GLY A 33 -56.76 -5.58 -12.86
CA GLY A 33 -57.86 -5.92 -13.77
C GLY A 33 -57.95 -7.41 -14.15
N HIS A 34 -56.81 -8.08 -14.31
CA HIS A 34 -56.75 -9.39 -14.94
C HIS A 34 -56.93 -10.55 -13.94
N LYS A 35 -57.65 -11.61 -14.37
CA LYS A 35 -57.98 -12.78 -13.52
C LYS A 35 -56.73 -13.54 -13.05
N PHE A 36 -55.69 -13.54 -13.87
CA PHE A 36 -54.43 -14.23 -13.62
C PHE A 36 -53.67 -13.59 -12.45
N GLU A 37 -53.49 -12.28 -12.49
CA GLU A 37 -52.78 -11.47 -11.48
C GLU A 37 -53.51 -11.55 -10.13
N ARG A 38 -54.85 -11.47 -10.13
CA ARG A 38 -55.65 -11.69 -8.93
C ARG A 38 -55.46 -13.08 -8.32
N GLY A 39 -55.31 -14.09 -9.17
CA GLY A 39 -55.02 -15.46 -8.73
C GLY A 39 -53.65 -15.58 -8.08
N ILE A 40 -52.62 -14.95 -8.65
CA ILE A 40 -51.27 -14.95 -8.07
C ILE A 40 -51.24 -14.19 -6.75
N LEU A 41 -51.80 -12.98 -6.69
CA LEU A 41 -51.86 -12.18 -5.46
C LEU A 41 -52.61 -12.90 -4.34
N SER A 42 -53.70 -13.60 -4.67
CA SER A 42 -54.43 -14.42 -3.69
C SER A 42 -53.54 -15.52 -3.11
N ARG A 43 -52.84 -16.26 -3.96
CA ARG A 43 -51.95 -17.36 -3.52
C ARG A 43 -50.77 -16.85 -2.70
N VAL A 44 -50.20 -15.70 -3.07
CA VAL A 44 -49.12 -15.05 -2.31
C VAL A 44 -49.64 -14.59 -0.95
N ASN A 45 -50.79 -13.92 -0.89
CA ASN A 45 -51.36 -13.43 0.35
C ASN A 45 -51.74 -14.57 1.31
N GLU A 46 -52.29 -15.66 0.79
CA GLU A 46 -52.60 -16.87 1.57
C GLU A 46 -51.34 -17.50 2.16
N ALA A 47 -50.29 -17.70 1.34
CA ALA A 47 -49.00 -18.22 1.81
C ALA A 47 -48.37 -17.32 2.91
N ILE A 48 -48.46 -15.99 2.77
CA ILE A 48 -47.99 -15.08 3.82
C ILE A 48 -48.85 -15.21 5.08
N SER A 49 -50.17 -15.21 4.95
CA SER A 49 -51.11 -15.30 6.07
C SER A 49 -50.86 -16.56 6.89
N ASP A 50 -50.74 -17.71 6.21
CA ASP A 50 -50.50 -19.00 6.85
C ASP A 50 -49.18 -18.97 7.62
N TYR A 51 -48.12 -18.44 7.00
CA TYR A 51 -46.81 -18.36 7.65
C TYR A 51 -46.78 -17.41 8.85
N VAL A 52 -47.41 -16.24 8.75
CA VAL A 52 -47.52 -15.27 9.85
C VAL A 52 -48.25 -15.88 11.05
N VAL A 53 -49.34 -16.61 10.82
CA VAL A 53 -50.10 -17.29 11.87
C VAL A 53 -49.30 -18.46 12.47
N GLU A 54 -48.71 -19.30 11.64
CA GLU A 54 -47.95 -20.49 12.05
C GLU A 54 -46.75 -20.11 12.93
N GLN A 55 -45.94 -19.14 12.49
CA GLN A 55 -44.71 -18.72 13.17
C GLN A 55 -44.90 -17.56 14.17
N LYS A 56 -46.14 -17.04 14.30
CA LYS A 56 -46.47 -15.87 15.16
C LYS A 56 -45.56 -14.67 14.87
N ILE A 57 -45.34 -14.39 13.60
CA ILE A 57 -44.40 -13.36 13.14
C ILE A 57 -44.84 -11.98 13.66
N ASN A 58 -43.90 -11.24 14.25
CA ASN A 58 -44.13 -9.85 14.62
C ASN A 58 -44.03 -8.94 13.40
N VAL A 59 -45.16 -8.74 12.72
CA VAL A 59 -45.28 -7.93 11.50
C VAL A 59 -44.83 -6.46 11.69
N ARG A 60 -44.88 -5.92 12.92
CA ARG A 60 -44.53 -4.52 13.20
C ARG A 60 -43.09 -4.16 12.85
N MET A 61 -42.17 -5.12 12.97
CA MET A 61 -40.77 -4.90 12.66
C MET A 61 -40.57 -4.67 11.15
N ILE A 62 -41.20 -5.50 10.32
CA ILE A 62 -41.18 -5.36 8.86
C ILE A 62 -41.90 -4.07 8.43
N GLN A 63 -43.03 -3.77 9.05
CA GLN A 63 -43.80 -2.55 8.78
C GLN A 63 -43.00 -1.28 9.07
N SER A 64 -42.30 -1.25 10.20
CA SER A 64 -41.43 -0.13 10.56
C SER A 64 -40.26 0.00 9.59
N PHE A 65 -39.64 -1.13 9.21
CA PHE A 65 -38.55 -1.17 8.23
C PHE A 65 -38.98 -0.64 6.84
N LEU A 66 -40.17 -1.03 6.38
CA LEU A 66 -40.71 -0.59 5.10
C LEU A 66 -41.40 0.77 5.17
N ASN A 67 -41.63 1.31 6.36
CA ASN A 67 -42.38 2.53 6.60
C ASN A 67 -43.82 2.47 6.03
N ILE A 68 -44.54 1.40 6.39
CA ILE A 68 -45.91 1.10 5.93
C ILE A 68 -46.86 0.85 7.09
N GLU A 69 -48.16 1.09 6.87
CA GLU A 69 -49.22 0.91 7.87
C GLU A 69 -50.08 -0.34 7.58
N GLY A 70 -50.90 -0.76 8.55
CA GLY A 70 -51.87 -1.85 8.39
C GLY A 70 -51.30 -3.24 8.72
N GLU A 71 -51.63 -4.25 7.91
CA GLU A 71 -51.16 -5.64 8.04
C GLU A 71 -50.11 -6.02 6.98
N ALA A 72 -49.84 -5.12 6.04
CA ALA A 72 -48.96 -5.40 4.91
C ALA A 72 -47.51 -5.61 5.36
N ILE A 73 -46.84 -6.59 4.75
CA ILE A 73 -45.43 -6.90 5.03
C ILE A 73 -44.60 -7.18 3.78
N LEU A 74 -45.23 -7.48 2.63
CA LEU A 74 -44.51 -7.79 1.40
C LEU A 74 -44.81 -6.80 0.26
N PRO A 75 -43.81 -6.04 -0.21
CA PRO A 75 -43.90 -5.27 -1.44
C PRO A 75 -43.98 -6.15 -2.68
N VAL A 76 -45.04 -5.99 -3.46
CA VAL A 76 -45.23 -6.68 -4.74
C VAL A 76 -45.29 -5.65 -5.86
N SER A 77 -44.42 -5.81 -6.85
CA SER A 77 -44.15 -4.80 -7.86
C SER A 77 -45.06 -4.88 -9.09
N PHE A 78 -45.45 -3.72 -9.62
CA PHE A 78 -46.29 -3.57 -10.81
C PHE A 78 -45.63 -2.69 -11.87
N SER A 79 -45.70 -3.12 -13.13
CA SER A 79 -45.18 -2.38 -14.27
C SER A 79 -46.14 -1.26 -14.72
N LYS A 80 -45.70 -0.45 -15.70
CA LYS A 80 -46.49 0.67 -16.25
C LYS A 80 -47.83 0.26 -16.86
N ASP A 81 -47.96 -1.00 -17.28
CA ASP A 81 -49.16 -1.53 -17.93
C ASP A 81 -50.09 -2.22 -16.91
N ASP A 82 -49.92 -1.93 -15.62
CA ASP A 82 -50.66 -2.56 -14.51
C ASP A 82 -50.50 -4.09 -14.48
N THR A 83 -49.39 -4.59 -15.05
CA THR A 83 -49.01 -6.01 -15.01
C THR A 83 -48.10 -6.30 -13.83
N LEU A 84 -48.36 -7.42 -13.16
CA LEU A 84 -47.55 -7.91 -12.05
C LEU A 84 -46.11 -8.20 -12.51
N HIS A 85 -45.11 -7.71 -11.78
CA HIS A 85 -43.73 -8.08 -12.02
C HIS A 85 -43.48 -9.51 -11.54
N PRO A 86 -42.90 -10.40 -12.35
CA PRO A 86 -42.77 -11.82 -12.02
C PRO A 86 -41.80 -12.15 -10.88
N HIS A 87 -40.97 -11.20 -10.43
CA HIS A 87 -39.96 -11.45 -9.40
C HIS A 87 -40.22 -10.56 -8.18
N LEU A 88 -40.05 -11.13 -6.99
CA LEU A 88 -40.13 -10.37 -5.74
C LEU A 88 -38.86 -9.55 -5.52
N LEU A 89 -38.98 -8.47 -4.77
CA LEU A 89 -37.85 -7.63 -4.38
C LEU A 89 -37.17 -8.20 -3.14
N LYS A 90 -35.84 -8.17 -3.14
CA LYS A 90 -35.03 -8.49 -1.97
C LYS A 90 -35.09 -7.34 -0.95
N PRO A 91 -35.14 -7.60 0.35
CA PRO A 91 -35.26 -6.55 1.38
C PRO A 91 -34.06 -5.59 1.42
N GLU A 92 -32.86 -6.01 1.00
CA GLU A 92 -31.65 -5.18 0.86
C GLU A 92 -31.84 -4.00 -0.11
N PHE A 93 -32.87 -4.07 -0.95
CA PHE A 93 -33.30 -2.93 -1.74
C PHE A 93 -33.66 -1.76 -0.83
N PHE A 94 -34.35 -1.99 0.29
CA PHE A 94 -34.85 -0.94 1.19
C PHE A 94 -33.86 -0.58 2.31
N LEU A 95 -32.83 -1.40 2.52
CA LEU A 95 -31.87 -1.23 3.60
C LEU A 95 -30.98 0.01 3.40
N TRP A 96 -31.03 0.91 4.39
CA TRP A 96 -30.25 2.17 4.47
C TRP A 96 -30.34 3.08 3.25
N LYS A 97 -31.47 3.04 2.54
CA LYS A 97 -31.72 3.87 1.34
C LYS A 97 -33.02 4.64 1.46
N ASP A 98 -33.01 5.81 0.84
CA ASP A 98 -34.20 6.62 0.61
C ASP A 98 -34.51 6.65 -0.90
N TYR A 99 -35.80 6.52 -1.22
CA TYR A 99 -36.30 6.51 -2.58
C TYR A 99 -37.07 7.78 -2.90
N SER A 100 -36.96 8.26 -4.14
CA SER A 100 -37.74 9.41 -4.61
C SER A 100 -39.24 9.07 -4.65
N ALA A 101 -40.07 9.98 -4.16
CA ALA A 101 -41.52 9.90 -4.25
C ALA A 101 -42.07 10.15 -5.67
N GLU A 102 -41.26 10.68 -6.58
CA GLU A 102 -41.66 11.15 -7.92
C GLU A 102 -41.57 10.07 -9.02
N HIS A 103 -40.79 9.02 -8.77
CA HIS A 103 -40.53 7.95 -9.74
C HIS A 103 -40.91 6.60 -9.14
N GLY A 104 -41.24 5.63 -10.00
CA GLY A 104 -41.39 4.25 -9.56
C GLY A 104 -40.04 3.68 -9.11
N LEU A 105 -40.07 2.57 -8.37
CA LEU A 105 -38.86 1.99 -7.80
C LEU A 105 -37.87 1.59 -8.92
N PRO A 106 -36.58 1.95 -8.80
CA PRO A 106 -35.56 1.61 -9.78
C PRO A 106 -35.21 0.12 -9.71
N LEU A 107 -35.70 -0.64 -10.67
CA LEU A 107 -35.57 -2.09 -10.69
C LEU A 107 -34.17 -2.53 -11.18
N LYS A 108 -33.23 -2.75 -10.25
CA LYS A 108 -31.93 -3.36 -10.56
C LYS A 108 -31.99 -4.89 -10.43
N ALA A 109 -31.20 -5.59 -11.23
CA ALA A 109 -31.18 -7.05 -11.23
C ALA A 109 -30.72 -7.64 -9.88
N GLU A 110 -29.71 -7.04 -9.24
CA GLU A 110 -29.11 -7.49 -7.97
C GLU A 110 -30.10 -7.56 -6.79
N TYR A 111 -31.17 -6.77 -6.82
CA TYR A 111 -32.18 -6.66 -5.76
C TYR A 111 -33.47 -7.44 -6.05
N ARG A 112 -33.42 -8.39 -6.99
CA ARG A 112 -34.55 -9.27 -7.29
C ARG A 112 -34.19 -10.71 -6.97
N TYR A 113 -35.17 -11.47 -6.51
CA TYR A 113 -35.05 -12.93 -6.54
C TYR A 113 -35.07 -13.40 -7.99
N GLU A 114 -34.32 -14.46 -8.29
CA GLU A 114 -34.30 -15.06 -9.63
C GLU A 114 -35.56 -15.91 -9.92
N THR A 115 -36.31 -16.26 -8.88
CA THR A 115 -37.50 -17.09 -8.96
C THR A 115 -38.70 -16.31 -9.56
N ASP A 116 -39.27 -16.83 -10.65
CA ASP A 116 -40.50 -16.31 -11.27
C ASP A 116 -41.75 -16.86 -10.56
N ILE A 117 -42.41 -16.03 -9.75
CA ILE A 117 -43.58 -16.44 -8.94
C ILE A 117 -44.80 -16.81 -9.79
N THR A 118 -44.85 -16.39 -11.06
CA THR A 118 -45.98 -16.66 -11.95
C THR A 118 -46.02 -18.11 -12.44
N ARG A 119 -44.90 -18.84 -12.30
CA ARG A 119 -44.72 -20.22 -12.80
C ARG A 119 -44.68 -21.28 -11.71
N LEU A 120 -44.67 -20.89 -10.44
CA LEU A 120 -44.52 -21.82 -9.32
C LEU A 120 -45.81 -22.60 -9.03
N SER A 121 -45.66 -23.87 -8.67
CA SER A 121 -46.73 -24.64 -8.03
C SER A 121 -47.07 -24.06 -6.65
N SER A 122 -48.18 -24.49 -6.03
CA SER A 122 -48.58 -23.99 -4.70
C SER A 122 -47.51 -24.25 -3.63
N GLU A 123 -46.94 -25.45 -3.59
CA GLU A 123 -45.89 -25.82 -2.63
C GLU A 123 -44.57 -25.05 -2.87
N GLN A 124 -44.21 -24.86 -4.14
CA GLN A 124 -43.00 -24.08 -4.49
C GLN A 124 -43.17 -22.62 -4.12
N LEU A 125 -44.37 -22.06 -4.34
CA LEU A 125 -44.68 -20.69 -3.98
C LEU A 125 -44.65 -20.51 -2.46
N ASP A 126 -45.30 -21.38 -1.69
CA ASP A 126 -45.27 -21.34 -0.22
C ASP A 126 -43.83 -21.34 0.31
N ARG A 127 -43.01 -22.31 -0.11
CA ARG A 127 -41.60 -22.39 0.30
C ARG A 127 -40.82 -21.12 -0.04
N HIS A 128 -41.03 -20.57 -1.24
CA HIS A 128 -40.35 -19.35 -1.66
C HIS A 128 -40.81 -18.14 -0.85
N ILE A 129 -42.11 -18.00 -0.59
CA ILE A 129 -42.65 -16.90 0.23
C ILE A 129 -42.11 -16.97 1.66
N ARG A 130 -42.06 -18.15 2.28
CA ARG A 130 -41.46 -18.32 3.62
C ARG A 130 -40.03 -17.81 3.66
N GLN A 131 -39.20 -18.23 2.71
CA GLN A 131 -37.81 -17.74 2.58
C GLN A 131 -37.76 -16.21 2.43
N VAL A 132 -38.60 -15.63 1.56
CA VAL A 132 -38.63 -14.18 1.36
C VAL A 132 -39.04 -13.46 2.64
N ILE A 133 -40.03 -13.96 3.38
CA ILE A 133 -40.44 -13.35 4.64
C ILE A 133 -39.32 -13.45 5.70
N ASP A 134 -38.60 -14.57 5.78
CA ASP A 134 -37.44 -14.71 6.67
C ASP A 134 -36.34 -13.70 6.34
N ASP A 135 -36.05 -13.50 5.05
CA ASP A 135 -35.12 -12.47 4.59
C ASP A 135 -35.58 -11.06 5.04
N TYR A 136 -36.87 -10.75 4.91
CA TYR A 136 -37.43 -9.46 5.35
C TYR A 136 -37.37 -9.29 6.87
N ILE A 137 -37.65 -10.33 7.65
CA ILE A 137 -37.52 -10.31 9.12
C ILE A 137 -36.08 -10.03 9.50
N PHE A 138 -35.13 -10.76 8.93
CA PHE A 138 -33.72 -10.62 9.24
C PHE A 138 -33.21 -9.22 8.89
N VAL A 139 -33.45 -8.76 7.66
CA VAL A 139 -32.98 -7.44 7.22
C VAL A 139 -33.70 -6.29 7.95
N ALA A 140 -34.97 -6.46 8.35
CA ALA A 140 -35.65 -5.49 9.20
C ALA A 140 -34.96 -5.37 10.57
N ALA A 141 -34.52 -6.47 11.18
CA ALA A 141 -33.73 -6.44 12.41
C ALA A 141 -32.36 -5.75 12.22
N ILE A 142 -31.68 -6.03 11.09
CA ILE A 142 -30.43 -5.35 10.72
C ILE A 142 -30.63 -3.82 10.58
N SER A 143 -31.76 -3.39 10.04
CA SER A 143 -32.03 -1.97 9.77
C SER A 143 -32.10 -1.08 11.01
N LEU A 144 -32.25 -1.66 12.21
CA LEU A 144 -32.26 -0.94 13.49
C LEU A 144 -30.93 -0.27 13.81
N GLN A 145 -29.84 -0.70 13.16
CA GLN A 145 -28.52 -0.10 13.26
C GLN A 145 -28.07 0.41 11.90
N SER A 146 -27.24 1.44 11.93
CA SER A 146 -26.60 1.98 10.74
C SER A 146 -25.57 0.99 10.17
N ARG A 147 -25.25 1.18 8.89
CA ARG A 147 -24.21 0.39 8.22
C ARG A 147 -22.86 0.45 8.94
N ASP A 148 -22.49 1.63 9.44
CA ASP A 148 -21.18 1.85 10.06
C ASP A 148 -21.09 1.20 11.45
N GLU A 149 -22.18 1.20 12.22
CA GLU A 149 -22.27 0.45 13.49
C GLU A 149 -22.11 -1.05 13.27
N TRP A 150 -22.72 -1.62 12.21
CA TRP A 150 -22.51 -3.02 11.86
C TRP A 150 -21.07 -3.32 11.47
N LEU A 151 -20.43 -2.45 10.69
CA LEU A 151 -19.02 -2.61 10.34
C LEU A 151 -18.11 -2.52 11.57
N GLU A 152 -18.42 -1.65 12.53
CA GLU A 152 -17.68 -1.55 13.79
C GLU A 152 -17.83 -2.83 14.61
N ARG A 153 -19.04 -3.39 14.71
CA ARG A 153 -19.29 -4.69 15.36
C ARG A 153 -18.51 -5.82 14.72
N ILE A 154 -18.58 -5.93 13.39
CA ILE A 154 -17.83 -6.95 12.64
C ILE A 154 -16.32 -6.79 12.87
N THR A 155 -15.82 -5.56 12.85
CA THR A 155 -14.40 -5.26 13.10
C THR A 155 -13.99 -5.67 14.50
N LYS A 156 -14.80 -5.31 15.51
CA LYS A 156 -14.55 -5.69 16.91
C LYS A 156 -14.53 -7.21 17.08
N SER A 157 -15.51 -7.92 16.52
CA SER A 157 -15.58 -9.38 16.59
C SER A 157 -14.44 -10.06 15.82
N PHE A 158 -13.98 -9.48 14.70
CA PHE A 158 -12.77 -9.95 14.01
C PHE A 158 -11.53 -9.86 14.92
N HIS A 159 -11.36 -8.76 15.65
CA HIS A 159 -10.23 -8.59 16.57
C HIS A 159 -10.30 -9.50 17.80
N GLN A 160 -11.50 -9.91 18.19
CA GLN A 160 -11.73 -10.92 19.24
C GLN A 160 -11.59 -12.36 18.73
N HIS A 161 -11.32 -12.56 17.43
CA HIS A 161 -11.18 -13.89 16.88
C HIS A 161 -9.90 -14.55 17.43
N PRO A 162 -9.94 -15.80 17.93
CA PRO A 162 -8.82 -16.42 18.62
C PRO A 162 -7.48 -16.44 17.85
N ILE A 163 -7.50 -16.57 16.52
CA ILE A 163 -6.27 -16.53 15.71
C ILE A 163 -5.71 -15.11 15.55
N VAL A 164 -6.58 -14.08 15.53
CA VAL A 164 -6.21 -12.67 15.44
C VAL A 164 -5.65 -12.21 16.79
N ASP A 165 -6.28 -12.63 17.88
CA ASP A 165 -5.74 -12.44 19.23
C ASP A 165 -4.35 -13.07 19.38
N LEU A 166 -4.15 -14.30 18.90
CA LEU A 166 -2.83 -14.95 18.89
C LEU A 166 -1.81 -14.17 18.05
N MET A 167 -2.20 -13.64 16.88
CA MET A 167 -1.35 -12.80 16.05
C MET A 167 -0.87 -11.55 16.80
N HIS A 168 -1.76 -10.90 17.56
CA HIS A 168 -1.40 -9.74 18.37
C HIS A 168 -0.56 -10.10 19.59
N GLU A 169 -0.85 -11.22 20.26
CA GLU A 169 -0.08 -11.73 21.40
C GLU A 169 1.36 -12.06 20.99
N LYS A 170 1.54 -12.73 19.85
CA LYS A 170 2.84 -13.18 19.33
C LYS A 170 3.41 -12.28 18.25
N LYS A 171 2.96 -11.01 18.18
CA LYS A 171 3.29 -10.06 17.10
C LYS A 171 4.80 -10.00 16.84
N HIS A 172 5.60 -9.82 17.89
CA HIS A 172 7.06 -9.71 17.78
C HIS A 172 7.73 -11.00 17.30
N THR A 173 7.27 -12.16 17.77
CA THR A 173 7.80 -13.46 17.35
C THR A 173 7.46 -13.72 15.89
N ILE A 174 6.18 -13.55 15.51
CA ILE A 174 5.69 -13.77 14.14
C ILE A 174 6.41 -12.83 13.16
N SER A 175 6.54 -11.54 13.48
CA SER A 175 7.28 -10.59 12.63
C SER A 175 8.75 -10.98 12.53
N SER A 176 9.38 -11.41 13.63
CA SER A 176 10.79 -11.83 13.62
C SER A 176 11.02 -13.09 12.77
N ILE A 177 10.09 -14.06 12.80
CA ILE A 177 10.13 -15.25 11.95
C ILE A 177 10.09 -14.83 10.47
N GLU A 178 9.17 -13.95 10.08
CA GLU A 178 9.05 -13.48 8.69
C GLU A 178 10.30 -12.73 8.22
N THR A 179 10.78 -11.79 9.04
CA THR A 179 11.99 -11.02 8.74
C THR A 179 13.20 -11.94 8.60
N MET A 180 13.39 -12.88 9.52
CA MET A 180 14.51 -13.81 9.46
C MET A 180 14.42 -14.77 8.27
N ASN A 181 13.22 -15.24 7.90
CA ASN A 181 13.05 -16.13 6.74
C ASN A 181 13.50 -15.48 5.42
N GLN A 182 13.54 -14.15 5.37
CA GLN A 182 13.99 -13.36 4.23
C GLN A 182 15.42 -12.80 4.41
N SER A 183 16.02 -12.96 5.60
CA SER A 183 17.32 -12.37 5.92
C SER A 183 18.48 -13.12 5.29
N ALA A 184 19.46 -12.35 4.78
CA ALA A 184 20.72 -12.88 4.28
C ALA A 184 21.57 -13.53 5.38
N LEU A 185 21.33 -13.18 6.66
CA LEU A 185 22.05 -13.75 7.81
C LEU A 185 21.89 -15.27 7.92
N LEU A 186 20.80 -15.84 7.39
CA LEU A 186 20.59 -17.28 7.37
C LEU A 186 21.71 -18.03 6.63
N SER A 187 22.34 -17.38 5.64
CA SER A 187 23.45 -17.98 4.87
C SER A 187 24.75 -18.09 5.67
N LEU A 188 24.86 -17.40 6.81
CA LEU A 188 26.05 -17.41 7.67
C LEU A 188 26.01 -18.51 8.74
N LEU A 189 24.87 -19.15 8.95
CA LEU A 189 24.73 -20.19 9.98
C LEU A 189 25.39 -21.50 9.53
N LYS A 190 26.11 -22.16 10.46
CA LYS A 190 27.02 -23.30 10.25
C LYS A 190 26.34 -24.59 9.74
N TYR A 191 25.01 -24.69 9.78
CA TYR A 191 24.25 -25.88 9.39
C TYR A 191 23.14 -25.55 8.37
N PRO A 192 23.45 -25.59 7.05
CA PRO A 192 22.49 -25.21 6.01
C PRO A 192 21.28 -26.15 5.95
N GLU A 193 21.42 -27.42 6.34
CA GLU A 193 20.31 -28.38 6.40
C GLU A 193 19.29 -27.99 7.48
N ASP A 194 19.74 -27.65 8.68
CA ASP A 194 18.88 -27.21 9.78
C ASP A 194 18.17 -25.89 9.45
N VAL A 195 18.89 -24.96 8.81
CA VAL A 195 18.32 -23.71 8.31
C VAL A 195 17.27 -23.99 7.24
N SER A 196 17.56 -24.85 6.26
CA SER A 196 16.60 -25.21 5.21
C SER A 196 15.37 -25.90 5.80
N PHE A 197 15.55 -26.79 6.76
CA PHE A 197 14.46 -27.46 7.47
C PHE A 197 13.59 -26.45 8.23
N TRP A 198 14.21 -25.49 8.92
CA TRP A 198 13.52 -24.41 9.59
C TRP A 198 12.71 -23.56 8.61
N ARG A 199 13.28 -23.13 7.48
CA ARG A 199 12.55 -22.33 6.45
C ARG A 199 11.34 -23.07 5.89
N ASN A 200 11.50 -24.35 5.56
CA ASN A 200 10.39 -25.19 5.09
C ASN A 200 9.26 -25.29 6.12
N ARG A 201 9.60 -25.35 7.42
CA ARG A 201 8.60 -25.33 8.49
C ARG A 201 7.93 -23.97 8.63
N VAL A 202 8.69 -22.88 8.54
CA VAL A 202 8.15 -21.51 8.62
C VAL A 202 7.02 -21.31 7.63
N ASP A 203 7.16 -21.76 6.38
CA ASP A 203 6.10 -21.58 5.38
C ASP A 203 4.77 -22.26 5.75
N ILE A 204 4.84 -23.40 6.43
CA ILE A 204 3.66 -24.12 6.91
C ILE A 204 3.10 -23.45 8.16
N VAL A 205 3.98 -23.04 9.09
CA VAL A 205 3.60 -22.48 10.40
C VAL A 205 3.03 -21.08 10.25
N MET A 206 3.50 -20.30 9.29
CA MET A 206 3.09 -18.90 9.08
C MET A 206 1.82 -18.76 8.26
N ARG A 207 1.36 -19.82 7.58
CA ARG A 207 0.13 -19.81 6.76
C ARG A 207 -1.08 -19.18 7.48
N PRO A 208 -1.45 -19.55 8.72
CA PRO A 208 -2.59 -18.94 9.40
C PRO A 208 -2.49 -17.42 9.49
N PHE A 209 -1.29 -16.89 9.78
CA PHE A 209 -1.08 -15.46 9.94
C PHE A 209 -0.97 -14.72 8.60
N ARG A 210 -0.41 -15.36 7.56
CA ARG A 210 -0.32 -14.82 6.19
C ARG A 210 -1.70 -14.72 5.51
N THR A 211 -2.67 -15.55 5.92
CA THR A 211 -4.06 -15.43 5.40
C THR A 211 -4.81 -14.23 5.96
N LEU A 212 -4.39 -13.68 7.11
CA LEU A 212 -5.03 -12.50 7.69
C LEU A 212 -4.70 -11.24 6.89
N PRO A 213 -5.66 -10.32 6.67
CA PRO A 213 -5.40 -9.09 5.95
C PRO A 213 -4.50 -8.14 6.76
N GLN A 214 -3.34 -7.79 6.21
CA GLN A 214 -2.31 -6.98 6.89
C GLN A 214 -2.85 -5.65 7.46
N LEU A 215 -3.72 -4.95 6.70
CA LEU A 215 -4.31 -3.69 7.14
C LEU A 215 -5.30 -3.86 8.31
N TRP A 216 -5.86 -5.05 8.48
CA TRP A 216 -6.77 -5.35 9.59
C TRP A 216 -6.00 -5.71 10.85
N VAL A 217 -4.88 -6.42 10.74
CA VAL A 217 -4.08 -6.87 11.90
C VAL A 217 -2.98 -5.87 12.32
N LYS A 218 -2.93 -4.68 11.72
CA LYS A 218 -1.93 -3.66 12.04
C LYS A 218 -2.01 -3.27 13.52
N ASP A 219 -3.21 -2.94 13.96
CA ASP A 219 -3.57 -2.49 15.31
C ASP A 219 -4.82 -3.26 15.80
N ARG A 220 -5.04 -3.31 17.12
CA ARG A 220 -6.12 -4.11 17.76
C ARG A 220 -7.56 -3.65 17.44
N ASN A 221 -7.73 -2.61 16.64
CA ASN A 221 -9.01 -2.08 16.18
C ASN A 221 -8.95 -1.60 14.71
N SER A 222 -7.91 -1.96 13.96
CA SER A 222 -7.78 -1.50 12.57
C SER A 222 -8.68 -2.30 11.62
N SER A 223 -9.16 -1.64 10.57
CA SER A 223 -9.75 -2.28 9.40
C SER A 223 -9.23 -1.58 8.15
N CYS A 224 -9.30 -2.24 6.99
CA CYS A 224 -8.90 -1.59 5.74
C CYS A 224 -9.83 -0.39 5.42
N PRO A 225 -9.36 0.69 4.78
CA PRO A 225 -10.21 1.85 4.47
C PRO A 225 -11.16 1.63 3.28
N HIS A 226 -10.99 0.53 2.54
CA HIS A 226 -11.73 0.24 1.31
C HIS A 226 -13.24 0.08 1.56
N LYS A 227 -14.05 0.20 0.50
CA LYS A 227 -15.49 -0.05 0.56
C LYS A 227 -15.74 -1.55 0.86
N LYS A 228 -16.66 -1.82 1.78
CA LYS A 228 -17.10 -3.18 2.14
C LYS A 228 -18.49 -3.44 1.60
N GLU A 229 -18.68 -4.61 1.04
CA GLU A 229 -19.98 -5.11 0.60
C GLU A 229 -20.54 -6.04 1.67
N LEU A 230 -21.80 -5.82 2.03
CA LEU A 230 -22.51 -6.64 3.01
C LEU A 230 -23.59 -7.43 2.28
N GLN A 231 -23.56 -8.75 2.43
CA GLN A 231 -24.61 -9.66 1.99
C GLN A 231 -25.26 -10.30 3.22
N PHE A 232 -26.57 -10.42 3.21
CA PHE A 232 -27.36 -10.85 4.37
C PHE A 232 -27.92 -12.24 4.10
N ILE A 233 -27.65 -13.17 5.02
CA ILE A 233 -27.98 -14.59 4.88
C ILE A 233 -28.86 -14.98 6.07
N SER A 234 -30.17 -14.86 5.87
CA SER A 234 -31.18 -14.99 6.92
C SER A 234 -31.25 -16.37 7.56
N ASN A 235 -31.13 -17.43 6.76
CA ASN A 235 -31.22 -18.82 7.22
C ASN A 235 -30.12 -19.23 8.22
N GLN A 236 -29.06 -18.42 8.34
CA GLN A 236 -27.95 -18.61 9.26
C GLN A 236 -27.79 -17.44 10.23
N SER A 237 -28.70 -16.45 10.22
CA SER A 237 -28.55 -15.19 10.97
C SER A 237 -27.17 -14.56 10.78
N MET A 238 -26.71 -14.47 9.52
CA MET A 238 -25.32 -14.16 9.19
C MET A 238 -25.19 -12.97 8.23
N ILE A 239 -24.18 -12.13 8.45
CA ILE A 239 -23.76 -11.05 7.57
C ILE A 239 -22.40 -11.42 6.96
N GLN A 240 -22.35 -11.60 5.65
CA GLN A 240 -21.09 -11.74 4.92
C GLN A 240 -20.54 -10.35 4.61
N CYS A 241 -19.35 -10.05 5.14
CA CYS A 241 -18.61 -8.83 4.86
C CYS A 241 -17.48 -9.13 3.88
N ALA A 242 -17.55 -8.54 2.69
CA ALA A 242 -16.54 -8.71 1.64
C ALA A 242 -15.83 -7.39 1.33
N CYS A 243 -14.54 -7.46 1.05
CA CYS A 243 -13.75 -6.35 0.56
C CYS A 243 -13.05 -6.75 -0.74
N GLU A 244 -13.52 -6.24 -1.87
CA GLU A 244 -12.97 -6.59 -3.19
C GLU A 244 -11.50 -6.20 -3.34
N THR A 245 -11.09 -5.06 -2.79
CA THR A 245 -9.69 -4.60 -2.88
C THR A 245 -8.72 -5.46 -2.07
N CYS A 246 -9.19 -6.02 -0.94
CA CYS A 246 -8.37 -6.90 -0.12
C CYS A 246 -8.49 -8.38 -0.51
N ASP A 247 -9.47 -8.72 -1.36
CA ASP A 247 -9.88 -10.09 -1.68
C ASP A 247 -10.11 -10.95 -0.42
N ARG A 248 -10.87 -10.39 0.53
CA ARG A 248 -11.18 -11.06 1.82
C ARG A 248 -12.66 -11.02 2.13
N ARG A 249 -13.11 -12.10 2.76
CA ARG A 249 -14.50 -12.30 3.20
C ARG A 249 -14.52 -12.77 4.64
N PHE A 250 -15.47 -12.25 5.40
CA PHE A 250 -15.72 -12.60 6.79
C PHE A 250 -17.21 -12.90 6.95
N TYR A 251 -17.51 -13.86 7.82
CA TYR A 251 -18.86 -14.34 8.06
C TYR A 251 -19.24 -14.02 9.51
N TYR A 252 -20.09 -13.03 9.72
CA TYR A 252 -20.44 -12.55 11.05
C TYR A 252 -21.82 -13.06 11.47
N PHE A 253 -21.90 -13.76 12.61
CA PHE A 253 -23.14 -14.29 13.17
C PHE A 253 -23.76 -13.29 14.14
N THR A 254 -24.97 -12.83 13.86
CA THR A 254 -25.60 -11.72 14.60
C THR A 254 -26.03 -12.10 16.01
N GLU A 255 -26.36 -13.37 16.25
CA GLU A 255 -26.82 -13.85 17.56
C GLU A 255 -25.65 -14.03 18.55
N GLY A 256 -24.52 -14.54 18.08
CA GLY A 256 -23.33 -14.81 18.90
C GLY A 256 -22.32 -13.66 18.98
N ASN A 257 -22.39 -12.67 18.07
CA ASN A 257 -21.33 -11.69 17.84
C ASN A 257 -19.98 -12.33 17.47
N GLU A 258 -20.03 -13.42 16.71
CA GLU A 258 -18.86 -14.18 16.31
C GLU A 258 -18.54 -13.93 14.84
N VAL A 259 -17.26 -13.97 14.49
CA VAL A 259 -16.79 -13.91 13.10
C VAL A 259 -16.13 -15.24 12.77
N LEU A 260 -16.53 -15.85 11.66
CA LEU A 260 -15.76 -16.90 11.01
C LEU A 260 -14.96 -16.32 9.85
N LEU A 261 -13.73 -16.81 9.74
CA LEU A 261 -12.83 -16.53 8.63
C LEU A 261 -13.11 -17.50 7.48
N GLU A 262 -12.62 -17.17 6.29
CA GLU A 262 -12.75 -18.03 5.12
C GLU A 262 -11.99 -19.36 5.28
N GLU A 263 -10.85 -19.33 5.97
CA GLU A 263 -10.07 -20.51 6.35
C GLU A 263 -9.90 -20.51 7.88
N GLU A 264 -10.44 -21.53 8.54
CA GLU A 264 -10.31 -21.72 9.98
C GLU A 264 -9.09 -22.54 10.35
N PHE A 265 -8.41 -22.14 11.42
CA PHE A 265 -7.18 -22.78 11.87
C PHE A 265 -7.25 -23.17 13.35
N ASP A 266 -6.69 -24.33 13.68
CA ASP A 266 -6.51 -24.75 15.07
C ASP A 266 -5.51 -23.83 15.79
N VAL A 267 -6.03 -22.98 16.68
CA VAL A 267 -5.27 -21.95 17.39
C VAL A 267 -4.25 -22.56 18.36
N LEU A 268 -4.57 -23.68 19.01
CA LEU A 268 -3.64 -24.35 19.93
C LEU A 268 -2.46 -24.93 19.15
N LYS A 269 -2.75 -25.53 18.00
CA LYS A 269 -1.72 -26.06 17.09
C LYS A 269 -0.88 -24.94 16.48
N ALA A 270 -1.49 -23.83 16.06
CA ALA A 270 -0.78 -22.67 15.54
C ALA A 270 0.17 -22.08 16.61
N ARG A 271 -0.32 -21.86 17.83
CA ARG A 271 0.48 -21.40 18.98
C ARG A 271 1.67 -22.32 19.25
N LYS A 272 1.43 -23.63 19.36
CA LYS A 272 2.49 -24.62 19.59
C LYS A 272 3.54 -24.57 18.48
N ARG A 273 3.10 -24.52 17.22
CA ARG A 273 3.99 -24.47 16.05
C ARG A 273 4.86 -23.22 16.02
N VAL A 274 4.30 -22.05 16.32
CA VAL A 274 5.07 -20.79 16.41
C VAL A 274 6.14 -20.90 17.49
N ASN A 275 5.79 -21.38 18.69
CA ASN A 275 6.76 -21.58 19.77
C ASN A 275 7.85 -22.58 19.36
N THR A 276 7.50 -23.71 18.75
CA THR A 276 8.49 -24.70 18.28
C THR A 276 9.43 -24.12 17.23
N VAL A 277 8.93 -23.36 16.24
CA VAL A 277 9.79 -22.71 15.23
C VAL A 277 10.69 -21.65 15.85
N HIS A 278 10.21 -20.95 16.88
CA HIS A 278 11.00 -19.99 17.64
C HIS A 278 12.12 -20.68 18.42
N GLU A 279 11.81 -21.73 19.18
CA GLU A 279 12.78 -22.55 19.91
C GLU A 279 13.83 -23.15 18.96
N GLN A 280 13.40 -23.78 17.88
CA GLN A 280 14.30 -24.39 16.89
C GLN A 280 15.26 -23.38 16.27
N PHE A 281 14.80 -22.15 15.99
CA PHE A 281 15.70 -21.13 15.48
C PHE A 281 16.77 -20.76 16.52
N ASN A 282 16.37 -20.59 17.78
CA ASN A 282 17.32 -20.23 18.84
C ASN A 282 18.33 -21.36 19.08
N GLU A 283 17.91 -22.63 19.04
CA GLU A 283 18.83 -23.77 19.13
C GLU A 283 19.89 -23.72 18.02
N VAL A 284 19.49 -23.44 16.77
CA VAL A 284 20.44 -23.26 15.66
C VAL A 284 21.34 -22.05 15.92
N ALA A 285 20.79 -20.92 16.37
CA ALA A 285 21.57 -19.72 16.66
C ALA A 285 22.59 -19.93 17.80
N ASP A 286 22.22 -20.66 18.86
CA ASP A 286 23.07 -20.94 20.02
C ASP A 286 24.27 -21.83 19.64
N GLN A 287 24.14 -22.66 18.61
CA GLN A 287 25.26 -23.43 18.06
C GLN A 287 26.25 -22.57 17.25
N ASN A 288 25.91 -21.30 16.97
CA ASN A 288 26.68 -20.37 16.16
C ASN A 288 27.28 -19.23 17.01
N THR A 289 27.89 -19.58 18.17
CA THR A 289 28.44 -18.62 19.14
C THR A 289 29.41 -17.61 18.53
N ASP A 290 30.27 -18.05 17.62
CA ASP A 290 31.29 -17.19 16.99
C ASP A 290 30.66 -16.11 16.11
N LEU A 291 29.63 -16.48 15.33
CA LEU A 291 28.86 -15.54 14.52
C LEU A 291 28.14 -14.52 15.41
N LEU A 292 27.49 -14.97 16.49
CA LEU A 292 26.81 -14.07 17.41
C LEU A 292 27.79 -13.11 18.07
N TYR A 293 29.00 -13.58 18.43
CA TYR A 293 30.06 -12.75 18.96
C TYR A 293 30.53 -11.70 17.95
N GLN A 294 30.82 -12.10 16.70
CA GLN A 294 31.24 -11.20 15.62
C GLN A 294 30.18 -10.12 15.33
N LEU A 295 28.90 -10.50 15.30
CA LEU A 295 27.79 -9.55 15.13
C LEU A 295 27.72 -8.55 16.30
N ARG A 296 27.94 -8.99 17.54
CA ARG A 296 28.02 -8.09 18.70
C ARG A 296 29.22 -7.14 18.60
N GLN A 297 30.37 -7.63 18.16
CA GLN A 297 31.55 -6.79 17.94
C GLN A 297 31.27 -5.70 16.91
N LEU A 298 30.58 -6.01 15.81
CA LEU A 298 30.13 -5.00 14.85
C LEU A 298 29.19 -3.96 15.47
N SER A 299 28.25 -4.39 16.31
CA SER A 299 27.37 -3.47 17.05
C SER A 299 28.16 -2.55 17.98
N PHE A 300 29.12 -3.08 18.76
CA PHE A 300 29.98 -2.27 19.63
C PHE A 300 30.89 -1.32 18.86
N LEU A 301 31.42 -1.77 17.72
CA LEU A 301 32.23 -0.95 16.84
C LEU A 301 31.43 0.26 16.32
N LYS A 302 30.17 0.02 15.95
CA LYS A 302 29.27 1.09 15.50
C LYS A 302 29.04 2.16 16.57
N GLU A 303 28.86 1.79 17.83
CA GLU A 303 28.78 2.77 18.93
C GLU A 303 30.09 3.47 19.19
N ARG A 304 31.21 2.75 19.13
CA ARG A 304 32.53 3.35 19.31
C ARG A 304 32.78 4.45 18.28
N PHE A 305 32.23 4.31 17.08
CA PHE A 305 32.33 5.31 16.00
C PHE A 305 31.32 6.46 16.17
N HIS A 306 30.30 6.31 17.03
CA HIS A 306 29.23 7.29 17.21
C HIS A 306 29.71 8.71 17.55
N PRO A 307 30.67 8.91 18.49
CA PRO A 307 31.20 10.25 18.81
C PRO A 307 31.90 10.92 17.63
N TYR A 308 32.42 10.13 16.69
CA TYR A 308 33.24 10.57 15.57
C TYR A 308 32.47 10.71 14.26
N LEU A 309 31.16 10.43 14.26
CA LEU A 309 30.32 10.46 13.05
C LEU A 309 30.45 11.75 12.24
N PRO A 310 30.51 12.97 12.83
CA PRO A 310 30.67 14.19 12.05
C PRO A 310 31.98 14.21 11.24
N LYS A 311 33.11 13.91 11.90
CA LYS A 311 34.45 13.88 11.26
C LYS A 311 34.56 12.76 10.22
N LEU A 312 34.02 11.58 10.52
CA LEU A 312 33.99 10.44 9.61
C LEU A 312 33.12 10.70 8.37
N SER A 313 31.98 11.37 8.54
CA SER A 313 31.09 11.74 7.45
C SER A 313 31.74 12.80 6.56
N GLU A 314 32.40 13.81 7.14
CA GLU A 314 33.18 14.80 6.39
C GLU A 314 34.29 14.12 5.58
N ALA A 315 35.06 13.22 6.21
CA ALA A 315 36.13 12.50 5.53
C ALA A 315 35.60 11.62 4.39
N LEU A 316 34.47 10.93 4.61
CA LEU A 316 33.83 10.12 3.57
C LEU A 316 33.34 10.98 2.40
N GLN A 317 32.76 12.16 2.67
CA GLN A 317 32.33 13.10 1.63
C GLN A 317 33.52 13.61 0.81
N LEU A 318 34.62 14.00 1.47
CA LEU A 318 35.85 14.43 0.79
C LEU A 318 36.43 13.31 -0.08
N ALA A 319 36.49 12.08 0.43
CA ALA A 319 36.97 10.93 -0.33
C ALA A 319 36.12 10.65 -1.56
N GLU A 320 34.78 10.63 -1.42
CA GLU A 320 33.85 10.45 -2.54
C GLU A 320 33.94 11.61 -3.55
N GLN A 321 34.24 12.84 -3.10
CA GLN A 321 34.47 13.98 -3.98
C GLN A 321 35.77 13.82 -4.79
N ILE A 322 36.86 13.35 -4.17
CA ILE A 322 38.13 13.08 -4.86
C ILE A 322 37.96 11.97 -5.90
N GLU A 323 37.25 10.87 -5.59
CA GLU A 323 36.94 9.80 -6.55
C GLU A 323 36.13 10.33 -7.76
N ARG A 324 35.21 11.28 -7.54
CA ARG A 324 34.47 11.91 -8.66
C ARG A 324 35.39 12.71 -9.58
N TYR A 325 36.43 13.36 -9.04
CA TYR A 325 37.43 14.05 -9.85
C TYR A 325 38.39 13.09 -10.56
N LYS A 326 38.71 11.94 -9.93
CA LYS A 326 39.58 10.89 -10.47
C LYS A 326 38.79 9.60 -10.72
N VAL A 327 38.12 9.56 -11.88
CA VAL A 327 37.23 8.45 -12.30
C VAL A 327 37.92 7.06 -12.30
N ASP A 328 39.26 7.01 -12.36
CA ASP A 328 40.02 5.77 -12.56
C ASP A 328 40.66 5.17 -11.29
N GLU A 329 40.51 5.78 -10.10
CA GLU A 329 41.11 5.27 -8.84
C GLU A 329 40.08 5.19 -7.69
N PRO A 330 39.68 3.98 -7.23
CA PRO A 330 38.85 3.83 -6.05
C PRO A 330 39.67 4.16 -4.81
N LEU A 331 39.51 5.39 -4.32
CA LEU A 331 40.21 5.93 -3.17
C LEU A 331 39.77 5.28 -1.86
N LEU A 332 38.51 4.85 -1.75
CA LEU A 332 37.96 4.27 -0.53
C LEU A 332 38.67 2.98 -0.09
N ASP A 333 39.15 2.18 -1.05
CA ASP A 333 39.89 0.94 -0.77
C ASP A 333 41.25 1.22 -0.13
N ALA A 334 41.79 2.44 -0.30
CA ALA A 334 43.05 2.86 0.33
C ALA A 334 42.88 3.33 1.79
N TYR A 335 41.65 3.54 2.25
CA TYR A 335 41.35 4.05 3.60
C TYR A 335 40.41 3.12 4.37
N PRO A 336 40.94 2.09 5.04
CA PRO A 336 40.14 1.08 5.76
C PRO A 336 39.12 1.68 6.74
N LEU A 337 39.49 2.75 7.45
CA LEU A 337 38.60 3.42 8.42
C LEU A 337 37.33 3.99 7.77
N LEU A 338 37.44 4.52 6.54
CA LEU A 338 36.30 5.06 5.79
C LEU A 338 35.44 3.95 5.21
N GLU A 339 36.07 2.87 4.72
CA GLU A 339 35.35 1.68 4.26
C GLU A 339 34.51 1.07 5.39
N MET A 340 35.11 0.91 6.58
CA MET A 340 34.43 0.47 7.80
C MET A 340 33.22 1.35 8.10
N HIS A 341 33.42 2.68 8.16
CA HIS A 341 32.35 3.62 8.45
C HIS A 341 31.22 3.58 7.41
N LYS A 342 31.55 3.48 6.12
CA LYS A 342 30.58 3.38 5.02
C LYS A 342 29.72 2.12 5.13
N LYS A 343 30.32 0.98 5.48
CA LYS A 343 29.61 -0.29 5.69
C LYS A 343 28.76 -0.28 6.97
N LEU A 344 29.27 0.25 8.08
CA LEU A 344 28.55 0.34 9.35
C LEU A 344 27.37 1.33 9.31
N SER A 345 27.52 2.46 8.62
CA SER A 345 26.46 3.48 8.48
C SER A 345 25.25 2.98 7.70
N ARG A 346 25.47 2.07 6.73
CA ARG A 346 24.43 1.40 5.94
C ARG A 346 23.82 0.16 6.60
N SER A 347 24.32 -0.23 7.77
CA SER A 347 23.88 -1.44 8.49
C SER A 347 23.03 -1.08 9.71
N THR A 348 22.04 -1.90 10.06
CA THR A 348 21.29 -1.83 11.32
C THR A 348 21.83 -2.89 12.27
N LEU A 349 22.37 -2.47 13.41
CA LEU A 349 23.09 -3.30 14.36
C LEU A 349 22.67 -2.91 15.78
N PRO A 350 21.63 -3.53 16.35
CA PRO A 350 21.17 -3.24 17.70
C PRO A 350 22.14 -3.81 18.75
N ILE A 351 22.21 -3.12 19.88
CA ILE A 351 23.07 -3.46 21.03
C ILE A 351 22.26 -3.94 22.21
N ASP A 352 21.00 -3.54 22.25
CA ASP A 352 20.06 -3.91 23.28
C ASP A 352 19.99 -5.42 23.44
N SER A 353 19.74 -5.85 24.68
CA SER A 353 19.41 -7.24 24.96
C SER A 353 17.98 -7.52 24.53
N PHE A 354 17.78 -8.63 23.82
CA PHE A 354 16.46 -9.12 23.45
C PHE A 354 16.17 -10.43 24.15
N GLU A 355 14.89 -10.77 24.26
CA GLU A 355 14.42 -12.00 24.91
C GLU A 355 14.93 -13.28 24.22
N SER A 356 15.31 -13.21 22.94
CA SER A 356 15.83 -14.36 22.20
C SER A 356 16.67 -13.97 21.00
N ASN A 357 17.53 -14.89 20.53
CA ASN A 357 18.38 -14.69 19.35
C ASN A 357 17.55 -14.48 18.08
N LEU A 358 16.42 -15.16 17.92
CA LEU A 358 15.51 -14.93 16.79
C LEU A 358 15.08 -13.46 16.70
N ILE A 359 14.67 -12.88 17.81
CA ILE A 359 14.20 -11.50 17.86
C ILE A 359 15.37 -10.54 17.69
N TRP A 360 16.52 -10.81 18.32
CA TRP A 360 17.70 -9.96 18.14
C TRP A 360 18.18 -9.94 16.68
N LEU A 361 18.38 -11.12 16.09
CA LEU A 361 18.86 -11.27 14.71
C LEU A 361 17.89 -10.69 13.68
N SER A 362 16.57 -10.68 13.97
CA SER A 362 15.58 -10.08 13.07
C SER A 362 15.72 -8.56 12.93
N HIS A 363 16.39 -7.90 13.88
CA HIS A 363 16.67 -6.47 13.83
C HIS A 363 18.04 -6.15 13.20
N ILE A 364 18.85 -7.17 12.87
CA ILE A 364 20.14 -6.98 12.20
C ILE A 364 19.94 -6.92 10.69
N GLN A 365 20.47 -5.86 10.08
CA GLN A 365 20.59 -5.73 8.64
C GLN A 365 22.02 -5.33 8.31
N LEU A 366 22.73 -6.17 7.57
CA LEU A 366 24.09 -5.88 7.14
C LEU A 366 24.07 -5.32 5.73
N ALA A 367 24.87 -4.27 5.49
CA ALA A 367 25.12 -3.76 4.15
C ALA A 367 25.87 -4.80 3.29
N ASP A 368 26.77 -5.55 3.93
CA ASP A 368 27.46 -6.69 3.34
C ASP A 368 27.67 -7.79 4.39
N VAL A 369 27.36 -9.02 4.01
CA VAL A 369 27.52 -10.23 4.83
C VAL A 369 29.00 -10.51 5.10
N THR A 370 29.91 -10.06 4.23
CA THR A 370 31.36 -10.23 4.41
C THR A 370 31.90 -9.50 5.64
N MET A 371 31.22 -8.45 6.12
CA MET A 371 31.60 -7.67 7.30
C MET A 371 31.86 -8.53 8.53
N VAL A 372 31.09 -9.62 8.68
CA VAL A 372 31.21 -10.55 9.80
C VAL A 372 32.60 -11.21 9.83
N LYS A 373 33.15 -11.54 8.67
CA LYS A 373 34.49 -12.14 8.56
C LYS A 373 35.61 -11.13 8.71
N GLN A 374 35.33 -9.84 8.45
CA GLN A 374 36.30 -8.76 8.51
C GLN A 374 36.41 -8.11 9.90
N VAL A 375 35.46 -8.39 10.81
CA VAL A 375 35.39 -7.66 12.10
C VAL A 375 36.64 -7.79 12.95
N GLU A 376 37.29 -8.95 12.95
CA GLU A 376 38.52 -9.19 13.73
C GLU A 376 39.67 -8.32 13.20
N GLU A 377 39.88 -8.33 11.88
CA GLU A 377 40.85 -7.46 11.20
C GLU A 377 40.53 -5.98 11.42
N TRP A 378 39.24 -5.61 11.42
CA TRP A 378 38.83 -4.24 11.68
C TRP A 378 39.20 -3.81 13.10
N LEU A 379 38.95 -4.66 14.11
CA LEU A 379 39.28 -4.36 15.49
C LEU A 379 40.78 -4.14 15.71
N GLU A 380 41.63 -4.89 15.02
CA GLU A 380 43.10 -4.73 15.07
C GLU A 380 43.58 -3.44 14.39
N ASN A 381 42.90 -3.01 13.34
CA ASN A 381 43.28 -1.84 12.55
C ASN A 381 42.71 -0.50 13.07
N ILE A 382 41.98 -0.50 14.20
CA ILE A 382 41.47 0.74 14.80
C ILE A 382 42.61 1.49 15.49
N PRO A 383 42.87 2.76 15.13
CA PRO A 383 43.86 3.58 15.83
C PRO A 383 43.58 3.70 17.33
N GLU A 384 44.64 3.71 18.15
CA GLU A 384 44.53 3.94 19.60
C GLU A 384 43.96 5.34 19.89
N ASP A 385 44.42 6.36 19.16
CA ASP A 385 43.89 7.73 19.19
C ASP A 385 43.11 8.02 17.90
N MET A 386 41.79 7.82 17.99
CA MET A 386 40.86 8.04 16.87
C MET A 386 40.77 9.52 16.46
N ASP A 387 40.88 10.46 17.40
CA ASP A 387 40.76 11.88 17.09
C ASP A 387 41.96 12.35 16.27
N MET A 388 43.18 12.02 16.70
CA MET A 388 44.39 12.38 15.98
C MET A 388 44.45 11.70 14.60
N ALA A 389 44.07 10.42 14.51
CA ALA A 389 44.06 9.70 13.25
C ALA A 389 43.06 10.31 12.25
N LEU A 390 41.87 10.71 12.72
CA LEU A 390 40.86 11.36 11.88
C LEU A 390 41.27 12.78 11.44
N GLU A 391 41.91 13.55 12.31
CA GLU A 391 42.40 14.89 11.95
C GLU A 391 43.48 14.81 10.87
N LYS A 392 44.42 13.86 11.02
CA LYS A 392 45.44 13.60 10.00
C LYS A 392 44.81 13.14 8.68
N LEU A 393 43.84 12.23 8.73
CA LEU A 393 43.13 11.75 7.54
C LEU A 393 42.37 12.89 6.83
N LEU A 394 41.66 13.73 7.58
CA LEU A 394 40.96 14.90 7.04
C LEU A 394 41.93 15.89 6.41
N GLN A 395 43.09 16.13 7.03
CA GLN A 395 44.11 16.98 6.47
C GLN A 395 44.66 16.39 5.16
N GLU A 396 45.01 15.10 5.13
CA GLU A 396 45.49 14.43 3.93
C GLU A 396 44.46 14.48 2.79
N LEU A 397 43.19 14.22 3.08
CA LEU A 397 42.12 14.30 2.10
C LEU A 397 41.90 15.73 1.60
N LYS A 398 42.02 16.75 2.46
CA LYS A 398 41.93 18.16 2.04
C LYS A 398 43.11 18.55 1.15
N GLU A 399 44.32 18.11 1.48
CA GLU A 399 45.51 18.34 0.66
C GLU A 399 45.36 17.66 -0.70
N ARG A 400 44.96 16.38 -0.73
CA ARG A 400 44.68 15.66 -1.99
C ARG A 400 43.54 16.29 -2.79
N LEU A 401 42.49 16.77 -2.13
CA LEU A 401 41.41 17.48 -2.81
C LEU A 401 41.93 18.75 -3.50
N ASN A 402 42.81 19.51 -2.83
CA ASN A 402 43.43 20.69 -3.44
C ASN A 402 44.35 20.35 -4.62
N GLU A 403 45.05 19.21 -4.57
CA GLU A 403 45.89 18.73 -5.67
C GLU A 403 45.07 18.25 -6.88
N VAL A 404 43.87 17.73 -6.63
CA VAL A 404 43.02 17.12 -7.65
C VAL A 404 41.93 18.06 -8.17
N ALA A 405 41.63 19.13 -7.43
CA ALA A 405 40.74 20.19 -7.87
C ALA A 405 41.25 20.82 -9.17
N TYR A 406 40.32 21.05 -10.10
CA TYR A 406 40.65 21.65 -11.40
C TYR A 406 41.27 23.04 -11.20
N GLN A 407 42.46 23.23 -11.76
CA GLN A 407 43.08 24.54 -11.91
C GLN A 407 42.47 25.24 -13.12
N ASP A 408 42.48 26.57 -13.13
CA ASP A 408 41.90 27.39 -14.21
C ASP A 408 42.39 26.97 -15.61
N ASP A 409 43.65 26.54 -15.72
CA ASP A 409 44.33 26.14 -16.96
C ASP A 409 44.13 24.66 -17.34
N ASP A 410 43.41 23.86 -16.54
CA ASP A 410 43.26 22.42 -16.78
C ASP A 410 42.35 22.14 -17.98
N ILE A 411 42.84 21.35 -18.94
CA ILE A 411 42.09 21.03 -20.16
C ILE A 411 41.01 19.98 -19.86
N ILE A 412 39.74 20.40 -19.78
CA ILE A 412 38.61 19.52 -19.44
C ILE A 412 38.08 18.77 -20.68
N ILE A 413 38.03 19.44 -21.83
CA ILE A 413 37.47 18.91 -23.08
C ILE A 413 38.33 19.30 -24.27
N THR A 414 38.65 18.33 -25.13
CA THR A 414 39.25 18.59 -26.44
C THR A 414 38.31 18.16 -27.56
N ILE A 415 37.92 19.10 -28.43
CA ILE A 415 37.08 18.83 -29.61
C ILE A 415 37.87 19.15 -30.87
N LYS A 416 38.24 18.11 -31.63
CA LYS A 416 38.95 18.23 -32.92
C LYS A 416 40.15 19.18 -32.86
N GLY A 417 41.03 18.95 -31.88
CA GLY A 417 42.28 19.70 -31.71
C GLY A 417 42.12 21.06 -31.01
N ARG A 418 40.93 21.39 -30.49
CA ARG A 418 40.71 22.59 -29.69
C ARG A 418 40.40 22.19 -28.25
N ALA A 419 41.30 22.54 -27.36
CA ALA A 419 41.18 22.35 -25.93
C ALA A 419 40.33 23.47 -25.33
N LEU A 420 39.52 23.12 -24.35
CA LEU A 420 38.81 24.05 -23.50
C LEU A 420 39.29 23.82 -22.07
N ASP A 421 39.85 24.87 -21.47
CA ASP A 421 40.33 24.89 -20.10
C ASP A 421 39.15 24.98 -19.11
N TYR A 422 39.45 24.76 -17.83
CA TYR A 422 38.46 24.76 -16.77
C TYR A 422 37.80 26.13 -16.62
N TYR A 423 38.59 27.21 -16.68
CA TYR A 423 38.08 28.58 -16.66
C TYR A 423 37.00 28.80 -17.73
N SER A 424 37.27 28.45 -18.98
CA SER A 424 36.31 28.61 -20.07
C SER A 424 35.10 27.68 -19.92
N VAL A 425 35.28 26.48 -19.35
CA VAL A 425 34.16 25.59 -19.01
C VAL A 425 33.28 26.20 -17.92
N GLN A 426 33.86 26.77 -16.85
CA GLN A 426 33.12 27.44 -15.77
C GLN A 426 32.27 28.59 -16.33
N HIS A 427 32.83 29.41 -17.23
CA HIS A 427 32.07 30.47 -17.90
C HIS A 427 30.94 29.93 -18.80
N VAL A 428 31.14 28.78 -19.46
CA VAL A 428 30.07 28.10 -20.21
C VAL A 428 28.99 27.57 -19.29
N LEU A 429 29.36 27.01 -18.14
CA LEU A 429 28.40 26.52 -17.14
C LEU A 429 27.63 27.68 -16.52
N ASP A 430 28.29 28.77 -16.12
CA ASP A 430 27.67 30.02 -15.66
C ASP A 430 26.58 30.52 -16.62
N LEU A 431 26.86 30.55 -17.93
CA LEU A 431 25.85 30.92 -18.93
C LEU A 431 24.63 29.99 -18.84
N ILE A 432 24.84 28.70 -18.63
CA ILE A 432 23.78 27.69 -18.50
C ILE A 432 23.08 27.79 -17.13
N TYR A 433 23.76 28.18 -16.05
CA TYR A 433 23.16 28.46 -14.75
C TYR A 433 22.10 29.57 -14.87
N TYR A 434 22.49 30.68 -15.49
CA TYR A 434 21.62 31.86 -15.56
C TYR A 434 20.57 31.81 -16.67
N TYR A 435 20.83 31.08 -17.76
CA TYR A 435 19.99 31.14 -18.97
C TYR A 435 19.65 29.78 -19.58
N GLY A 436 20.15 28.68 -19.03
CA GLY A 436 20.05 27.33 -19.60
C GLY A 436 18.63 26.78 -19.68
N THR A 437 17.78 27.14 -18.71
CA THR A 437 16.37 26.71 -18.64
C THR A 437 15.43 27.62 -19.43
N ASP A 438 15.82 28.89 -19.59
CA ASP A 438 15.02 29.92 -20.26
C ASP A 438 15.14 29.86 -21.78
N TYR A 439 16.29 29.40 -22.30
CA TYR A 439 16.57 29.42 -23.73
C TYR A 439 17.00 28.06 -24.31
N PRO A 440 16.56 27.75 -25.54
CA PRO A 440 17.06 26.61 -26.31
C PRO A 440 18.57 26.58 -26.49
N ALA A 441 19.13 25.37 -26.47
CA ALA A 441 20.56 25.12 -26.66
C ALA A 441 21.15 25.80 -27.90
N HIS A 442 20.41 25.85 -29.01
CA HIS A 442 20.87 26.55 -30.23
C HIS A 442 21.05 28.06 -30.02
N THR A 443 20.27 28.68 -29.13
CA THR A 443 20.39 30.11 -28.80
C THR A 443 21.62 30.34 -27.93
N LEU A 444 21.88 29.47 -26.95
CA LEU A 444 23.08 29.52 -26.10
C LEU A 444 24.37 29.28 -26.92
N VAL A 445 24.34 28.34 -27.87
CA VAL A 445 25.44 28.11 -28.82
C VAL A 445 25.73 29.36 -29.66
N GLN A 446 24.70 30.10 -30.10
CA GLN A 446 24.87 31.34 -30.86
C GLN A 446 25.44 32.48 -30.00
N VAL A 447 25.13 32.53 -28.70
CA VAL A 447 25.72 33.46 -27.74
C VAL A 447 27.21 33.17 -27.58
N LEU A 448 27.57 31.92 -27.29
CA LEU A 448 28.97 31.50 -27.14
C LEU A 448 29.78 31.72 -28.43
N ALA A 449 29.19 31.50 -29.61
CA ALA A 449 29.82 31.74 -30.91
C ALA A 449 29.92 33.24 -31.29
N GLY A 450 29.34 34.15 -30.50
CA GLY A 450 29.39 35.60 -30.77
C GLY A 450 28.59 36.05 -32.00
N LYS A 451 27.57 35.30 -32.43
CA LYS A 451 26.79 35.67 -33.62
C LYS A 451 25.79 36.77 -33.32
N SER A 452 25.94 37.93 -33.94
CA SER A 452 25.04 39.08 -33.72
C SER A 452 23.75 38.98 -34.55
N THR A 453 22.83 38.10 -34.14
CA THR A 453 21.49 37.98 -34.76
C THR A 453 20.49 38.98 -34.17
N ASN A 454 19.48 39.39 -34.95
CA ASN A 454 18.40 40.26 -34.46
C ASN A 454 17.63 39.66 -33.27
N LYS A 455 17.57 38.32 -33.17
CA LYS A 455 16.96 37.60 -32.04
C LYS A 455 17.75 37.81 -30.75
N LEU A 456 19.08 37.66 -30.80
CA LEU A 456 19.95 37.87 -29.63
C LEU A 456 20.02 39.34 -29.20
N ARG A 457 19.92 40.29 -30.14
CA ARG A 457 19.82 41.73 -29.82
C ARG A 457 18.53 42.08 -29.09
N ARG A 458 17.39 41.55 -29.54
CA ARG A 458 16.08 41.76 -28.87
C ARG A 458 16.05 41.17 -27.46
N LEU A 459 16.73 40.05 -27.24
CA LEU A 459 16.84 39.38 -25.95
C LEU A 459 17.97 39.93 -25.06
N ARG A 460 18.71 40.95 -25.52
CA ARG A 460 19.90 41.52 -24.86
C ARG A 460 21.02 40.53 -24.51
N LEU A 461 20.97 39.30 -25.02
CA LEU A 461 21.99 38.27 -24.77
C LEU A 461 23.38 38.62 -25.35
N HIS A 462 23.42 39.49 -26.36
CA HIS A 462 24.67 40.05 -26.91
C HIS A 462 25.42 41.01 -25.98
N GLU A 463 24.78 41.51 -24.92
CA GLU A 463 25.39 42.40 -23.92
C GLU A 463 25.98 41.59 -22.74
N THR A 464 25.79 40.27 -22.73
CA THR A 464 26.27 39.40 -21.65
C THR A 464 27.77 39.16 -21.73
N ARG A 465 28.41 38.93 -20.57
CA ARG A 465 29.85 38.63 -20.48
C ARG A 465 30.29 37.37 -21.22
N TRP A 466 29.35 36.46 -21.50
CA TRP A 466 29.59 35.19 -22.19
C TRP A 466 29.44 35.28 -23.71
N PHE A 467 29.02 36.43 -24.24
CA PHE A 467 28.86 36.62 -25.68
C PHE A 467 30.21 36.57 -26.39
N GLY A 468 30.37 35.64 -27.32
CA GLY A 468 31.62 35.46 -28.07
C GLY A 468 32.73 34.77 -27.28
N LEU A 469 32.44 34.17 -26.12
CA LEU A 469 33.43 33.42 -25.34
C LEU A 469 34.16 32.35 -26.16
N LEU A 470 33.47 31.73 -27.12
CA LEU A 470 34.00 30.74 -28.05
C LEU A 470 33.89 31.23 -29.50
N ALA A 471 34.10 32.53 -29.76
CA ALA A 471 33.97 33.13 -31.09
C ALA A 471 34.83 32.42 -32.15
N ASP A 472 36.00 31.91 -31.76
CA ASP A 472 36.87 31.18 -32.66
C ASP A 472 36.30 29.81 -33.05
N TRP A 473 35.38 29.23 -32.26
CA TRP A 473 34.82 27.89 -32.44
C TRP A 473 33.66 27.83 -33.43
N PRO A 474 33.67 26.86 -34.37
CA PRO A 474 32.50 26.58 -35.18
C PRO A 474 31.31 26.16 -34.30
N GLU A 475 30.10 26.65 -34.59
CA GLU A 475 28.89 26.31 -33.82
C GLU A 475 28.66 24.80 -33.67
N LYS A 476 28.98 24.02 -34.72
CA LYS A 476 28.90 22.55 -34.69
C LYS A 476 29.80 21.93 -33.61
N HIS A 477 30.92 22.58 -33.27
CA HIS A 477 31.82 22.12 -32.21
C HIS A 477 31.33 22.56 -30.83
N ILE A 478 30.77 23.76 -30.71
CA ILE A 478 30.13 24.23 -29.46
C ILE A 478 28.89 23.36 -29.13
N GLN A 479 28.11 22.97 -30.14
CA GLN A 479 27.01 22.02 -29.93
C GLN A 479 27.52 20.64 -29.50
N ARG A 480 28.69 20.20 -29.99
CA ARG A 480 29.34 18.96 -29.52
C ARG A 480 29.88 19.10 -28.11
N LEU A 481 30.35 20.29 -27.71
CA LEU A 481 30.77 20.60 -26.34
C LEU A 481 29.61 20.36 -25.37
N PHE A 482 28.42 20.87 -25.68
CA PHE A 482 27.23 20.67 -24.83
C PHE A 482 26.89 19.18 -24.70
N ASN A 483 26.93 18.44 -25.81
CA ASN A 483 26.70 16.99 -25.79
C ASN A 483 27.80 16.24 -25.01
N GLN A 484 29.04 16.72 -25.00
CA GLN A 484 30.13 16.10 -24.24
C GLN A 484 30.06 16.43 -22.75
N LEU A 485 29.70 17.67 -22.39
CA LEU A 485 29.41 18.07 -21.02
C LEU A 485 28.21 17.30 -20.45
N GLU A 486 27.16 17.09 -21.24
CA GLU A 486 26.03 16.22 -20.89
C GLU A 486 26.49 14.77 -20.66
N LYS A 487 27.26 14.20 -21.59
CA LYS A 487 27.78 12.82 -21.46
C LYS A 487 28.72 12.63 -20.28
N LYS A 488 29.52 13.65 -19.94
CA LYS A 488 30.41 13.65 -18.77
C LYS A 488 29.66 14.01 -17.47
N GLY A 489 28.34 14.22 -17.52
CA GLY A 489 27.52 14.47 -16.34
C GLY A 489 27.57 15.89 -15.78
N TRP A 490 28.15 16.86 -16.49
CA TRP A 490 28.19 18.28 -16.08
C TRP A 490 26.88 19.01 -16.35
N LEU A 491 26.12 18.55 -17.35
CA LEU A 491 24.85 19.14 -17.76
C LEU A 491 23.73 18.10 -17.76
N MET A 492 22.53 18.52 -17.37
CA MET A 492 21.29 17.76 -17.49
C MET A 492 20.41 18.37 -18.58
N LYS A 493 19.93 17.54 -19.50
CA LYS A 493 19.06 17.98 -20.59
C LYS A 493 17.65 18.25 -20.08
N GLN A 494 17.12 19.43 -20.39
CA GLN A 494 15.76 19.86 -20.03
C GLN A 494 14.88 19.92 -21.28
N GLN A 495 13.56 20.06 -21.08
CA GLN A 495 12.60 20.18 -22.20
C GLN A 495 12.91 21.37 -23.12
N LYS A 496 13.41 22.48 -22.55
CA LYS A 496 13.69 23.72 -23.30
C LYS A 496 15.18 24.01 -23.50
N GLY A 497 16.11 23.31 -22.85
CA GLY A 497 17.53 23.67 -22.85
C GLY A 497 18.37 22.74 -21.97
N TYR A 498 19.23 23.30 -21.13
CA TYR A 498 20.11 22.56 -20.21
C TYR A 498 20.06 23.15 -18.80
N SER A 499 20.26 22.34 -17.79
CA SER A 499 20.56 22.78 -16.42
C SER A 499 21.91 22.20 -15.99
N ILE A 500 22.54 22.82 -15.01
CA ILE A 500 23.75 22.28 -14.40
C ILE A 500 23.38 21.07 -13.53
N SER A 501 24.26 20.07 -13.44
CA SER A 501 24.10 18.93 -12.54
C SER A 501 24.58 19.26 -11.12
N GLN A 502 24.19 18.47 -10.12
CA GLN A 502 24.73 18.62 -8.76
C GLN A 502 26.26 18.51 -8.73
N PHE A 503 26.83 17.66 -9.60
CA PHE A 503 28.28 17.57 -9.77
C PHE A 503 28.87 18.90 -10.24
N ALA A 504 28.32 19.53 -11.28
CA ALA A 504 28.88 20.77 -11.78
C ALA A 504 28.64 21.98 -10.84
N GLU A 505 27.59 21.98 -10.00
CA GLU A 505 27.42 22.98 -8.93
C GLU A 505 28.44 22.83 -7.79
N GLU A 506 28.89 21.60 -7.49
CA GLU A 506 29.90 21.33 -6.45
C GLU A 506 31.32 21.72 -6.90
N VAL A 507 31.57 21.74 -8.21
CA VAL A 507 32.89 22.02 -8.80
C VAL A 507 33.05 23.49 -9.17
N MET A 508 31.96 24.17 -9.58
CA MET A 508 31.91 25.62 -9.90
C MET A 508 32.12 26.51 -8.68
#